data_AF-A0A853BNC0-F1
#
_entry.id   AF-A0A853BNC0-F1
#
_cell.length_a   1.000
_cell.length_b   1.000
_cell.length_c   1.000
_cell.angle_alpha   90.00
_cell.angle_beta   90.00
_cell.angle_gamma   90.00
#
_symmetry.space_group_name_H-M   'P 1'
#
loop_
_entity.id
_entity.type
_entity.pdbx_description
1 polymer ?
#
loop_
_entity_poly.entity_id
_entity_poly.type
_entity_poly.pdbx_seq_one_letter_code
_entity_poly.pdbx_strand_id
1 'polypeptide(L)'
;MSPLVRLLRPTGLTPRMTAEEMAHCNIELGRIARERELGPVLDGITVPVRYVLASGASLGSRGDEQEVIRSGLDPVFERKPNIGLSAKVPSNHGAILRKDYRAVARAVREVAALARDGG
;
A
#
# COMPACT_ATOMS: atom_id res chain seq x y z
N MET A 1 12.57 -9.19 -23.90
CA MET A 1 12.42 -7.72 -23.74
C MET A 1 12.89 -7.03 -25.01
N SER A 2 12.09 -6.11 -25.56
CA SER A 2 12.48 -5.35 -26.77
C SER A 2 13.76 -4.54 -26.53
N PRO A 3 14.70 -4.45 -27.51
CA PRO A 3 15.87 -3.59 -27.44
C PRO A 3 15.55 -2.13 -27.09
N LEU A 4 14.37 -1.65 -27.50
CA LEU A 4 13.87 -0.30 -27.22
C LEU A 4 13.77 -0.03 -25.71
N VAL A 5 13.32 -1.01 -24.92
CA VAL A 5 13.16 -0.85 -23.47
C VAL A 5 14.52 -0.67 -22.79
N ARG A 6 15.57 -1.34 -23.28
CA ARG A 6 16.93 -1.18 -22.72
C ARG A 6 17.50 0.21 -23.02
N LEU A 7 17.25 0.75 -24.21
CA LEU A 7 17.73 2.07 -24.60
C LEU A 7 17.03 3.21 -23.83
N LEU A 8 15.78 3.01 -23.44
CA LEU A 8 14.98 3.96 -22.66
C LEU A 8 15.19 3.84 -21.13
N ARG A 9 16.04 2.93 -20.64
CA ARG A 9 16.30 2.78 -19.19
C ARG A 9 16.97 4.01 -18.55
N PRO A 10 17.99 4.65 -19.17
CA PRO A 10 18.66 5.80 -18.58
C PRO A 10 17.72 7.00 -18.38
N THR A 11 16.67 7.11 -19.19
CA THR A 11 15.72 8.23 -19.13
C THR A 11 14.69 8.09 -18.00
N GLY A 12 14.63 6.93 -17.33
CA GLY A 12 13.63 6.65 -16.30
C GLY A 12 12.23 6.36 -16.85
N LEU A 13 12.05 6.31 -18.18
CA LEU A 13 10.76 6.00 -18.81
C LEU A 13 10.43 4.50 -18.78
N THR A 14 11.39 3.66 -18.43
CA THR A 14 11.21 2.20 -18.37
C THR A 14 11.81 1.60 -17.09
N PRO A 15 11.34 0.43 -16.62
CA PRO A 15 11.89 -0.22 -15.45
C PRO A 15 13.39 -0.49 -15.58
N ARG A 16 14.14 -0.13 -14.53
CA ARG A 16 15.58 -0.41 -14.44
C ARG A 16 15.86 -1.90 -14.24
N MET A 17 14.99 -2.59 -13.51
CA MET A 17 15.06 -4.04 -13.29
C MET A 17 14.73 -4.83 -14.56
N THR A 18 15.38 -5.97 -14.72
CA THR A 18 15.04 -7.04 -15.66
C THR A 18 13.76 -7.76 -15.23
N ALA A 19 13.19 -8.56 -16.13
CA ALA A 19 12.01 -9.36 -15.83
C ALA A 19 12.25 -10.37 -14.70
N GLU A 20 13.45 -10.97 -14.67
CA GLU A 20 13.85 -11.93 -13.63
C GLU A 20 13.99 -11.25 -12.27
N GLU A 21 14.66 -10.10 -12.19
CA GLU A 21 14.74 -9.30 -10.96
C GLU A 21 13.36 -8.89 -10.45
N MET A 22 12.47 -8.41 -11.34
CA MET A 22 11.09 -8.10 -10.97
C MET A 22 10.31 -9.34 -10.47
N ALA A 23 10.54 -10.51 -11.06
CA ALA A 23 9.91 -11.75 -10.62
C ALA A 23 10.40 -12.16 -9.21
N HIS A 24 11.71 -12.08 -8.95
CA HIS A 24 12.28 -12.35 -7.64
C HIS A 24 11.75 -11.38 -6.58
N CYS A 25 11.67 -10.08 -6.88
CA CYS A 25 11.07 -9.09 -5.98
C CYS A 25 9.61 -9.45 -5.65
N ASN A 26 8.80 -9.86 -6.61
CA ASN A 26 7.41 -10.24 -6.35
C ASN A 26 7.28 -11.52 -5.51
N ILE A 27 8.14 -12.52 -5.73
CA ILE A 27 8.18 -13.74 -4.90
C ILE A 27 8.54 -13.39 -3.46
N GLU A 28 9.55 -12.54 -3.27
CA GLU A 28 9.98 -12.09 -1.95
C GLU A 28 8.91 -11.24 -1.25
N LEU A 29 8.28 -10.29 -1.97
CA LEU A 29 7.16 -9.51 -1.46
C LEU A 29 6.01 -10.42 -0.99
N GLY A 30 5.68 -11.47 -1.76
CA GLY A 30 4.69 -12.46 -1.35
C GLY A 30 5.10 -13.31 -0.15
N ARG A 31 6.40 -13.41 0.18
CA ARG A 31 6.88 -14.02 1.42
C ARG A 31 6.77 -13.04 2.58
N ILE A 32 7.26 -11.82 2.44
CA ILE A 32 7.30 -10.79 3.49
C ILE A 32 5.88 -10.31 3.85
N ALA A 33 4.97 -10.24 2.89
CA ALA A 33 3.58 -9.82 3.13
C ALA A 33 2.73 -10.85 3.88
N ARG A 34 3.25 -12.06 4.17
CA ARG A 34 2.50 -13.08 4.91
C ARG A 34 2.28 -12.61 6.34
N GLU A 35 1.12 -12.97 6.89
CA GLU A 35 0.73 -12.60 8.25
C GLU A 35 1.80 -12.92 9.30
N ARG A 36 2.42 -14.11 9.24
CA ARG A 36 3.48 -14.50 10.19
C ARG A 36 4.76 -13.64 10.11
N GLU A 37 5.01 -12.99 8.98
CA GLU A 37 6.22 -12.17 8.76
C GLU A 37 5.89 -10.69 9.01
N LEU A 38 4.80 -10.18 8.40
CA LEU A 38 4.39 -8.77 8.49
C LEU A 38 3.59 -8.46 9.76
N GLY A 39 2.84 -9.42 10.29
CA GLY A 39 2.00 -9.26 11.49
C GLY A 39 2.79 -8.73 12.68
N PRO A 40 3.92 -9.35 13.07
CA PRO A 40 4.75 -8.83 14.16
C PRO A 40 5.28 -7.41 13.92
N VAL A 41 5.56 -7.04 12.66
CA VAL A 41 6.00 -5.68 12.31
C VAL A 41 4.86 -4.67 12.54
N LEU A 42 3.66 -5.00 12.08
CA LEU A 42 2.47 -4.18 12.34
C LEU A 42 2.14 -4.11 13.83
N ASP A 43 2.30 -5.23 14.55
CA ASP A 43 2.07 -5.28 15.98
C ASP A 43 3.10 -4.47 16.79
N GLY A 44 4.31 -4.26 16.24
CA GLY A 44 5.36 -3.43 16.82
C GLY A 44 5.14 -1.92 16.66
N ILE A 45 4.15 -1.49 15.88
CA ILE A 45 3.85 -0.06 15.72
C ILE A 45 3.18 0.45 16.99
N THR A 46 3.80 1.45 17.63
CA THR A 46 3.32 2.06 18.88
C THR A 46 2.67 3.43 18.70
N VAL A 47 2.79 4.02 17.51
CA VAL A 47 2.26 5.36 17.20
C VAL A 47 0.88 5.27 16.52
N PRO A 48 0.07 6.36 16.53
CA PRO A 48 -1.17 6.40 15.76
C PRO A 48 -0.90 6.23 14.25
N VAL A 49 -1.60 5.29 13.61
CA VAL A 49 -1.52 5.03 12.17
C VAL A 49 -2.91 5.02 11.55
N ARG A 50 -3.05 5.67 10.40
CA ARG A 50 -4.29 5.69 9.63
C ARG A 50 -4.07 5.27 8.19
N TYR A 51 -4.75 4.20 7.81
CA TYR A 51 -4.73 3.67 6.45
C TYR A 51 -5.73 4.41 5.56
N VAL A 52 -5.30 4.69 4.33
CA VAL A 52 -6.18 5.06 3.22
C VAL A 52 -6.02 4.01 2.14
N LEU A 53 -7.06 3.20 1.94
CA LEU A 53 -7.00 2.03 1.06
C LEU A 53 -7.70 2.32 -0.26
N ALA A 54 -6.98 2.14 -1.36
CA ALA A 54 -7.53 2.18 -2.71
C ALA A 54 -8.10 0.80 -3.09
N SER A 55 -9.36 0.75 -3.53
CA SER A 55 -10.04 -0.49 -3.95
C SER A 55 -10.10 -0.65 -5.48
N GLY A 56 -9.76 0.37 -6.24
CA GLY A 56 -9.75 0.30 -7.70
C GLY A 56 -8.65 -0.61 -8.24
N ALA A 57 -8.96 -1.36 -9.30
CA ALA A 57 -8.01 -2.23 -9.98
C ALA A 57 -6.79 -1.45 -10.49
N SER A 58 -5.61 -2.08 -10.36
CA SER A 58 -4.33 -1.63 -10.89
C SER A 58 -3.88 -2.54 -12.04
N LEU A 59 -2.81 -2.13 -12.74
CA LEU A 59 -2.19 -2.97 -13.76
C LEU A 59 -1.82 -4.33 -13.17
N GLY A 60 -2.36 -5.40 -13.75
CA GLY A 60 -2.11 -6.78 -13.30
C GLY A 60 -3.10 -7.32 -12.27
N SER A 61 -4.08 -6.53 -11.80
CA SER A 61 -5.18 -7.03 -10.95
C SER A 61 -6.53 -6.95 -11.66
N ARG A 62 -7.48 -7.81 -11.28
CA ARG A 62 -8.83 -7.87 -11.84
C ARG A 62 -9.89 -7.91 -10.75
N GLY A 63 -11.10 -7.45 -11.09
CA GLY A 63 -12.28 -7.56 -10.22
C GLY A 63 -12.05 -7.00 -8.82
N ASP A 64 -12.31 -7.84 -7.83
CA ASP A 64 -12.27 -7.57 -6.39
C ASP A 64 -10.96 -8.04 -5.73
N GLU A 65 -9.94 -8.44 -6.49
CA GLU A 65 -8.65 -8.92 -5.93
C GLU A 65 -8.02 -7.91 -4.97
N GLN A 66 -8.18 -6.61 -5.24
CA GLN A 66 -7.71 -5.58 -4.31
C GLN A 66 -8.47 -5.63 -2.99
N GLU A 67 -9.78 -5.80 -3.01
CA GLU A 67 -10.61 -5.87 -1.79
C GLU A 67 -10.19 -7.05 -0.91
N VAL A 68 -9.95 -8.23 -1.51
CA VAL A 68 -9.47 -9.42 -0.80
C VAL A 68 -8.11 -9.18 -0.15
N ILE A 69 -7.20 -8.48 -0.82
CA ILE A 69 -5.89 -8.14 -0.23
C ILE A 69 -6.08 -7.13 0.92
N ARG A 70 -7.00 -6.18 0.80
CA ARG A 70 -7.24 -5.15 1.82
C ARG A 70 -7.90 -5.70 3.08
N SER A 71 -8.78 -6.70 2.98
CA SER A 71 -9.39 -7.34 4.16
C SER A 71 -8.38 -8.08 5.03
N GLY A 72 -7.18 -8.39 4.50
CA GLY A 72 -6.06 -8.89 5.31
C GLY A 72 -5.62 -7.95 6.45
N LEU A 73 -6.05 -6.68 6.44
CA LEU A 73 -5.81 -5.73 7.53
C LEU A 73 -6.89 -5.76 8.62
N ASP A 74 -8.04 -6.37 8.39
CA ASP A 74 -9.15 -6.38 9.37
C ASP A 74 -8.70 -6.96 10.72
N PRO A 75 -7.98 -8.09 10.78
CA PRO A 75 -7.47 -8.61 12.04
C PRO A 75 -6.47 -7.67 12.74
N VAL A 76 -5.78 -6.80 11.99
CA VAL A 76 -4.84 -5.81 12.53
C VAL A 76 -5.63 -4.67 13.19
N PHE A 77 -6.64 -4.16 12.50
CA PHE A 77 -7.51 -3.10 13.02
C PHE A 77 -8.26 -3.56 14.29
N GLU A 78 -8.68 -4.82 14.34
CA GLU A 78 -9.35 -5.40 15.51
C GLU A 78 -8.45 -5.47 16.74
N ARG A 79 -7.17 -5.86 16.57
CA ARG A 79 -6.25 -6.11 17.70
C ARG A 79 -5.33 -4.93 18.06
N LYS A 80 -5.17 -3.94 17.18
CA LYS A 80 -4.28 -2.77 17.38
C LYS A 80 -5.07 -1.47 17.31
N PRO A 81 -5.55 -0.93 18.45
CA PRO A 81 -6.41 0.26 18.45
C PRO A 81 -5.71 1.55 17.97
N ASN A 82 -4.37 1.59 18.00
CA ASN A 82 -3.60 2.70 17.44
C ASN A 82 -3.54 2.66 15.90
N ILE A 83 -3.85 1.53 15.26
CA ILE A 83 -3.87 1.36 13.81
C ILE A 83 -5.32 1.29 13.34
N GLY A 84 -5.72 2.16 12.43
CA GLY A 84 -7.11 2.21 11.95
C GLY A 84 -7.26 2.54 10.47
N LEU A 85 -8.42 2.23 9.92
CA LEU A 85 -8.83 2.66 8.59
C LEU A 85 -9.44 4.07 8.66
N SER A 86 -8.86 5.04 7.96
CA SER A 86 -9.44 6.39 7.82
C SER A 86 -10.37 6.49 6.62
N ALA A 87 -10.02 5.87 5.50
CA ALA A 87 -10.90 5.81 4.34
C ALA A 87 -10.58 4.64 3.40
N LYS A 88 -11.62 4.13 2.75
CA LYS A 88 -11.52 3.31 1.54
C LYS A 88 -12.01 4.14 0.35
N VAL A 89 -11.27 4.15 -0.76
CA VAL A 89 -11.52 5.04 -1.90
C VAL A 89 -11.54 4.28 -3.23
N PRO A 90 -12.35 4.70 -4.22
CA PRO A 90 -12.57 3.94 -5.45
C PRO A 90 -11.42 4.02 -6.46
N SER A 91 -10.48 4.96 -6.32
CA SER A 91 -9.29 4.96 -7.18
C SER A 91 -8.35 3.79 -6.85
N ASN A 92 -7.26 3.69 -7.62
CA ASN A 92 -6.21 2.71 -7.43
C ASN A 92 -4.96 3.34 -6.81
N HIS A 93 -3.98 2.51 -6.43
CA HIS A 93 -2.79 2.97 -5.70
C HIS A 93 -2.00 4.06 -6.43
N GLY A 94 -1.90 3.99 -7.77
CA GLY A 94 -1.21 5.01 -8.58
C GLY A 94 -2.00 6.31 -8.77
N ALA A 95 -3.31 6.29 -8.53
CA ALA A 95 -4.18 7.44 -8.74
C ALA A 95 -4.69 8.08 -7.43
N ILE A 96 -4.44 7.47 -6.27
CA ILE A 96 -4.99 7.88 -4.98
C ILE A 96 -4.67 9.34 -4.62
N LEU A 97 -3.43 9.77 -4.85
CA LEU A 97 -3.00 11.16 -4.58
C LEU A 97 -3.54 12.15 -5.63
N ARG A 98 -3.91 11.69 -6.82
CA ARG A 98 -4.46 12.56 -7.88
C ARG A 98 -5.97 12.71 -7.76
N LYS A 99 -6.68 11.63 -7.45
CA LYS A 99 -8.15 11.56 -7.46
C LYS A 99 -8.76 11.74 -6.07
N ASP A 100 -8.13 11.18 -5.05
CA ASP A 100 -8.67 11.09 -3.69
C ASP A 100 -7.82 11.83 -2.65
N TYR A 101 -7.08 12.85 -3.09
CA TYR A 101 -6.19 13.65 -2.22
C TYR A 101 -6.91 14.21 -0.99
N ARG A 102 -8.21 14.48 -1.07
CA ARG A 102 -9.01 14.95 0.07
C ARG A 102 -9.12 13.91 1.18
N ALA A 103 -9.25 12.63 0.83
CA ALA A 103 -9.27 11.53 1.80
C ALA A 103 -7.91 11.41 2.50
N VAL A 104 -6.82 11.51 1.73
CA VAL A 104 -5.44 11.52 2.27
C VAL A 104 -5.23 12.72 3.19
N ALA A 105 -5.61 13.93 2.76
CA ALA A 105 -5.46 15.14 3.58
C ALA A 105 -6.29 15.07 4.88
N ARG A 106 -7.45 14.40 4.86
CA ARG A 106 -8.24 14.14 6.07
C ARG A 106 -7.52 13.18 7.00
N ALA A 107 -7.02 12.05 6.49
CA ALA A 107 -6.27 11.08 7.27
C ALA A 107 -5.02 11.69 7.92
N VAL A 108 -4.31 12.58 7.20
CA VAL A 108 -3.16 13.31 7.76
C VAL A 108 -3.58 14.20 8.93
N ARG A 109 -4.69 14.94 8.82
CA ARG A 109 -5.22 15.76 9.92
C ARG A 109 -5.67 14.90 11.11
N GLU A 110 -6.26 13.73 10.83
CA GLU A 110 -6.68 12.77 11.85
C GLU A 110 -5.48 12.26 12.65
N VAL A 111 -4.43 11.77 11.98
CA VAL A 111 -3.19 11.33 12.66
C VAL A 111 -2.56 12.47 13.44
N ALA A 112 -2.52 13.68 12.88
CA ALA A 112 -1.96 14.85 13.56
C ALA A 112 -2.78 15.30 14.79
N ALA A 113 -4.08 15.04 14.83
CA ALA A 113 -4.89 15.24 16.04
C ALA A 113 -4.54 14.20 17.11
N LEU A 114 -4.55 12.92 16.74
CA LEU A 114 -4.23 11.82 17.66
C LEU A 114 -2.82 11.94 18.26
N ALA A 115 -1.84 12.40 17.48
CA ALA A 115 -0.48 12.63 17.96
C ALA A 115 -0.39 13.76 18.99
N ARG A 116 -1.33 14.73 18.97
CA ARG A 116 -1.39 15.81 19.97
C ARG A 116 -2.12 15.38 21.24
N ASP A 117 -3.13 14.52 21.11
CA ASP A 117 -3.93 14.05 22.24
C ASP A 117 -3.24 12.92 23.04
N GLY A 118 -2.25 12.24 22.45
CA GLY A 118 -1.51 11.13 23.05
C GLY A 118 -0.09 11.46 23.53
N GLY A 119 0.28 12.74 23.58
CA GLY A 119 1.54 13.23 24.17
C GLY A 119 1.32 13.85 25.54
#